data_AF-A0A6N9BY31-F1
#
_entry.id   AF-A0A6N9BY31-F1
#
_cell.length_a   1.000
_cell.length_b   1.000
_cell.length_c   1.000
_cell.angle_alpha   90.00
_cell.angle_beta   90.00
_cell.angle_gamma   90.00
#
_symmetry.space_group_name_H-M   'P 1'
#
loop_
_entity.id
_entity.type
_entity.pdbx_description
1 polymer ?
#
loop_
_entity_poly.entity_id
_entity_poly.type
_entity_poly.pdbx_seq_one_letter_code
_entity_poly.pdbx_strand_id
1 'polypeptide(L)'
;ALAGRGWDADGELSLAISEDALAPWNAGTWRVTVSGGSAEVAPGGGNPDLSLSIKALALLYTGRRSARELAAWGMVDGVTSALRRADALFATPHAPHCPDHF
;
A
#
# COMPACT_ATOMS: atom_id res chain seq x y z
N ALA A 1 -3.21 -4.75 -9.35
CA ALA A 1 -2.83 -5.47 -8.13
C ALA A 1 -3.77 -5.15 -6.97
N LEU A 2 -3.80 -3.91 -6.47
CA LEU A 2 -4.62 -3.49 -5.31
C LEU A 2 -6.13 -3.82 -5.44
N ALA A 3 -6.74 -3.55 -6.59
CA ALA A 3 -8.15 -3.91 -6.86
C ALA A 3 -8.42 -5.43 -6.92
N GLY A 4 -7.37 -6.24 -7.13
CA GLY A 4 -7.46 -7.71 -7.16
C GLY A 4 -7.10 -8.37 -5.82
N ARG A 5 -6.73 -7.59 -4.80
CA ARG A 5 -6.48 -8.07 -3.44
C ARG A 5 -7.81 -8.11 -2.67
N GLY A 6 -8.02 -9.14 -1.86
CA GLY A 6 -9.09 -9.16 -0.85
C GLY A 6 -8.70 -8.37 0.39
N TRP A 7 -9.68 -7.70 1.01
CA TRP A 7 -9.46 -6.81 2.14
C TRP A 7 -10.33 -7.18 3.35
N ASP A 8 -9.78 -7.02 4.56
CA ASP A 8 -10.47 -7.37 5.81
C ASP A 8 -11.01 -6.13 6.56
N ALA A 9 -10.72 -4.94 6.05
CA ALA A 9 -11.14 -3.67 6.65
C ALA A 9 -11.53 -2.66 5.56
N ASP A 10 -12.56 -1.87 5.82
CA ASP A 10 -12.95 -0.75 4.97
C ASP A 10 -12.11 0.49 5.28
N GLY A 11 -11.91 1.35 4.28
CA GLY A 11 -11.17 2.59 4.45
C GLY A 11 -10.71 3.22 3.15
N GLU A 12 -10.11 4.40 3.26
CA GLU A 12 -9.51 5.11 2.13
C GLU A 12 -8.07 5.51 2.45
N LEU A 13 -7.20 5.43 1.43
CA LEU A 13 -5.81 5.86 1.50
C LEU A 13 -5.35 6.43 0.15
N SER A 14 -4.67 7.57 0.18
CA SER A 14 -3.98 8.15 -0.99
C SER A 14 -2.50 7.81 -0.98
N LEU A 15 -2.01 7.18 -2.04
CA LEU A 15 -0.63 6.71 -2.18
C LEU A 15 0.06 7.45 -3.33
N ALA A 16 1.20 8.09 -3.07
CA ALA A 16 2.09 8.58 -4.12
C ALA A 16 3.21 7.58 -4.36
N ILE A 17 3.26 7.04 -5.56
CA ILE A 17 4.34 6.17 -6.02
C ILE A 17 5.40 7.06 -6.67
N SER A 18 6.58 7.15 -6.06
CA SER A 18 7.62 8.10 -6.45
C SER A 18 8.23 7.80 -7.82
N GLU A 19 8.57 6.54 -8.08
CA GLU A 19 9.20 6.11 -9.32
C GLU A 19 8.98 4.62 -9.59
N ASP A 20 8.93 4.28 -10.88
CA ASP A 20 9.02 2.92 -11.41
C ASP A 20 9.59 3.01 -12.84
N ALA A 21 10.90 2.75 -12.98
CA ALA A 21 11.59 2.89 -14.26
C ALA A 21 11.13 1.86 -15.31
N LEU A 22 10.63 0.70 -14.86
CA LEU A 22 10.20 -0.40 -15.74
C LEU A 22 8.73 -0.28 -16.13
N ALA A 23 7.92 0.32 -15.25
CA ALA A 23 6.51 0.58 -15.49
C ALA A 23 6.16 2.03 -15.09
N PRO A 24 6.54 3.03 -15.91
CA PRO A 24 6.34 4.45 -15.59
C PRO A 24 4.88 4.84 -15.32
N TRP A 25 3.93 4.07 -15.84
CA TRP A 25 2.50 4.26 -15.59
C TRP A 25 2.08 3.98 -14.13
N ASN A 26 2.94 3.36 -13.31
CA ASN A 26 2.70 3.20 -11.88
C ASN A 26 3.00 4.48 -11.10
N ALA A 27 3.91 5.32 -11.59
CA ALA A 27 4.29 6.55 -10.90
C ALA A 27 3.14 7.55 -10.89
N GLY A 28 2.96 8.24 -9.76
CA GLY A 28 1.86 9.19 -9.54
C GLY A 28 1.05 8.89 -8.28
N THR A 29 0.00 9.68 -8.10
CA THR A 29 -0.88 9.57 -6.94
C THR A 29 -2.08 8.69 -7.26
N TRP A 30 -2.42 7.79 -6.35
CA TRP A 30 -3.49 6.82 -6.46
C TRP A 30 -4.37 6.89 -5.22
N ARG A 31 -5.69 6.99 -5.41
CA ARG A 31 -6.65 6.79 -4.32
C ARG A 31 -7.04 5.32 -4.30
N VAL A 32 -6.97 4.72 -3.13
CA VAL A 32 -7.44 3.36 -2.85
C VAL A 32 -8.62 3.47 -1.89
N THR A 33 -9.78 3.02 -2.33
CA THR A 33 -11.01 3.01 -1.52
C THR A 33 -11.46 1.57 -1.36
N VAL A 34 -11.49 1.08 -0.13
CA VAL A 34 -11.88 -0.27 0.23
C VAL A 34 -13.25 -0.27 0.86
N SER A 35 -14.14 -1.10 0.32
CA SER A 35 -15.49 -1.29 0.83
C SER A 35 -15.95 -2.72 0.57
N GLY A 36 -16.50 -3.37 1.58
CA GLY A 36 -17.09 -4.70 1.46
C GLY A 36 -16.09 -5.76 1.00
N GLY A 37 -14.83 -5.64 1.43
CA GLY A 37 -13.75 -6.57 1.12
C GLY A 37 -13.12 -6.44 -0.27
N SER A 38 -13.50 -5.43 -1.03
CA SER A 38 -12.96 -5.12 -2.36
C SER A 38 -12.39 -3.70 -2.40
N ALA A 39 -11.45 -3.44 -3.32
CA ALA A 39 -10.87 -2.12 -3.50
C ALA A 39 -11.17 -1.55 -4.89
N GLU A 40 -11.56 -0.29 -4.92
CA GLU A 40 -11.47 0.58 -6.10
C GLU A 40 -10.15 1.36 -6.07
N VAL A 41 -9.50 1.46 -7.21
CA VAL A 41 -8.23 2.20 -7.37
C VAL A 41 -8.36 3.15 -8.54
N ALA A 42 -8.21 4.44 -8.25
CA ALA A 42 -8.32 5.49 -9.25
C ALA A 42 -7.14 6.46 -9.14
N PRO A 43 -6.79 7.18 -10.23
CA PRO A 43 -5.88 8.31 -10.15
C PRO A 43 -6.33 9.27 -9.05
N GLY A 44 -5.42 9.57 -8.12
CA GLY A 44 -5.63 10.52 -7.04
C GLY A 44 -5.12 11.91 -7.41
N GLY A 45 -5.55 12.91 -6.64
CA GLY A 45 -5.03 14.27 -6.70
C GLY A 45 -4.81 14.83 -5.30
N GLY A 46 -4.11 15.96 -5.22
CA GLY A 46 -3.80 16.60 -3.94
C GLY A 46 -2.66 15.94 -3.18
N ASN A 47 -2.59 16.22 -1.87
CA ASN A 47 -1.51 15.73 -1.03
C ASN A 47 -1.75 14.25 -0.67
N PRO A 48 -0.79 13.34 -0.93
CA PRO A 48 -0.94 11.93 -0.60
C PRO A 48 -0.91 11.72 0.91
N ASP A 49 -1.54 10.64 1.37
CA ASP A 49 -1.40 10.18 2.77
C ASP A 49 -0.02 9.59 2.98
N LEU A 50 0.44 8.77 2.03
CA LEU A 50 1.75 8.13 2.02
C LEU A 50 2.49 8.35 0.71
N SER A 51 3.79 8.58 0.78
CA SER A 51 4.70 8.56 -0.37
C SER A 51 5.66 7.38 -0.24
N LEU A 52 5.82 6.59 -1.29
CA LEU A 52 6.61 5.37 -1.24
C LEU A 52 7.08 4.90 -2.63
N SER A 53 8.11 4.05 -2.66
CA SER A 53 8.53 3.36 -3.88
C SER A 53 7.65 2.14 -4.18
N ILE A 54 7.68 1.66 -5.43
CA ILE A 54 6.98 0.42 -5.81
C ILE A 54 7.46 -0.80 -4.99
N LYS A 55 8.75 -0.81 -4.58
CA LYS A 55 9.33 -1.84 -3.71
C LYS A 55 8.72 -1.83 -2.32
N ALA A 56 8.57 -0.65 -1.71
CA ALA A 56 7.92 -0.51 -0.42
C ALA A 56 6.44 -0.92 -0.51
N LEU A 57 5.75 -0.57 -1.60
CA LEU A 57 4.38 -0.98 -1.84
C LEU A 57 4.27 -2.51 -1.91
N ALA A 58 5.21 -3.21 -2.53
CA ALA A 58 5.19 -4.68 -2.59
C ALA A 58 5.30 -5.34 -1.19
N LEU A 59 6.13 -4.79 -0.30
CA LEU A 59 6.26 -5.29 1.08
C LEU A 59 4.99 -5.05 1.91
N LEU A 60 4.38 -3.87 1.75
CA LEU A 60 3.11 -3.52 2.39
C LEU A 60 1.95 -4.34 1.83
N TYR A 61 1.88 -4.46 0.50
CA TYR A 61 0.87 -5.21 -0.25
C TYR A 61 0.84 -6.70 0.10
N THR A 62 1.97 -7.28 0.52
CA THR A 62 2.01 -8.69 0.94
C THR A 62 1.72 -8.86 2.43
N GLY A 63 1.60 -7.77 3.20
CA GLY A 63 1.54 -7.83 4.66
C GLY A 63 2.88 -8.25 5.30
N ARG A 64 3.99 -8.30 4.54
CA ARG A 64 5.30 -8.72 5.04
C ARG A 64 5.91 -7.69 5.98
N ARG A 65 5.59 -6.41 5.79
CA ARG A 65 5.96 -5.29 6.66
C ARG A 65 4.80 -4.32 6.78
N SER A 66 4.66 -3.74 7.96
CA SER A 66 3.74 -2.65 8.26
C SER A 66 4.25 -1.32 7.67
N ALA A 67 3.35 -0.36 7.46
CA ALA A 67 3.72 0.97 7.00
C ALA A 67 4.61 1.69 8.03
N ARG A 68 4.38 1.48 9.32
CA ARG A 68 5.25 2.02 10.39
C ARG A 68 6.67 1.46 10.36
N GLU A 69 6.85 0.15 10.14
CA GLU A 69 8.19 -0.43 9.97
C GLU A 69 8.91 0.13 8.76
N LEU A 70 8.20 0.24 7.63
CA LEU A 70 8.77 0.81 6.40
C LEU A 70 9.12 2.29 6.56
N ALA A 71 8.32 3.06 7.31
CA ALA A 71 8.64 4.44 7.64
C ALA A 71 9.88 4.57 8.54
N ALA A 72 10.02 3.68 9.53
CA ALA A 72 11.23 3.62 10.36
C ALA A 72 12.50 3.29 9.55
N TRP A 73 12.34 2.66 8.37
CA TRP A 73 13.44 2.36 7.43
C TRP A 73 13.63 3.42 6.35
N GLY A 74 12.88 4.52 6.38
CA GLY A 74 12.93 5.56 5.34
C GLY A 74 12.40 5.10 3.98
N MET A 75 11.56 4.07 3.94
CA MET A 75 10.98 3.52 2.71
C MET A 75 9.56 4.03 2.41
N VAL A 76 8.89 4.59 3.42
CA VAL A 76 7.55 5.19 3.33
C VAL A 76 7.55 6.49 4.12
N ASP A 77 7.08 7.56 3.51
CA ASP A 77 6.85 8.83 4.17
C ASP A 77 5.36 9.05 4.40
N GLY A 78 4.99 9.58 5.56
CA GLY A 78 3.60 9.90 5.89
C GLY A 78 3.46 10.29 7.36
N VAL A 79 2.37 11.00 7.68
CA VAL A 79 2.07 11.35 9.08
C VAL A 79 1.65 10.11 9.87
N THR A 80 1.89 10.10 11.19
CA THR A 80 1.63 8.94 12.06
C THR A 80 0.18 8.42 12.00
N SER A 81 -0.80 9.29 11.73
CA SER A 81 -2.19 8.88 11.53
C SER A 81 -2.40 8.12 10.21
N ALA A 82 -1.76 8.55 9.12
CA ALA A 82 -1.79 7.88 7.83
C ALA A 82 -1.10 6.51 7.89
N LEU A 83 0.06 6.44 8.53
CA LEU A 83 0.78 5.17 8.74
C LEU A 83 -0.07 4.16 9.51
N ARG A 84 -0.79 4.60 10.56
CA ARG A 84 -1.70 3.73 11.31
C ARG A 84 -2.91 3.27 10.49
N ARG A 85 -3.48 4.14 9.65
CA ARG A 85 -4.55 3.75 8.73
C ARG A 85 -4.07 2.70 7.74
N ALA A 86 -2.88 2.90 7.17
CA ALA A 86 -2.28 1.94 6.25
C ALA A 86 -1.99 0.60 6.92
N ASP A 87 -1.47 0.59 8.14
CA ASP A 87 -1.29 -0.66 8.91
C ASP A 87 -2.60 -1.42 9.09
N ALA A 88 -3.68 -0.73 9.46
CA ALA A 88 -4.99 -1.35 9.65
C ALA A 88 -5.56 -1.89 8.34
N LEU A 89 -5.46 -1.10 7.25
CA LEU A 89 -6.00 -1.46 5.95
C LEU A 89 -5.24 -2.62 5.29
N PHE A 90 -3.91 -2.63 5.39
CA PHE A 90 -3.06 -3.65 4.77
C PHE A 90 -2.76 -4.85 5.66
N ALA A 91 -3.29 -4.89 6.89
CA ALA A 91 -3.15 -6.03 7.78
C ALA A 91 -3.57 -7.33 7.08
N THR A 92 -2.89 -8.42 7.44
CA THR A 92 -3.23 -9.76 6.97
C THR A 92 -3.39 -10.65 8.20
N PRO A 93 -4.37 -11.57 8.22
CA PRO A 93 -4.61 -12.44 9.38
C PRO A 93 -3.47 -13.45 9.58
N HIS A 94 -2.72 -13.74 8.52
CA HIS A 94 -1.61 -14.68 8.52
C HIS A 94 -0.42 -14.07 7.78
N ALA A 95 0.78 -14.35 8.30
CA ALA A 95 2.01 -13.95 7.63
C ALA A 95 2.11 -14.64 6.25
N PRO A 96 2.57 -13.92 5.20
CA PRO A 96 2.73 -14.50 3.87
C PRO A 96 3.80 -15.59 3.86
N HIS A 97 3.51 -16.71 3.20
CA HIS A 97 4.41 -17.87 3.08
C HIS A 97 4.35 -18.47 1.66
N CYS A 98 5.48 -18.97 1.17
CA CYS A 98 5.58 -19.72 -0.10
C CYS A 98 6.28 -21.05 0.18
N PRO A 99 5.56 -22.20 0.11
CA PRO A 99 6.17 -23.52 0.33
C PRO A 99 6.96 -24.03 -0.89
N ASP A 100 6.68 -23.47 -2.08
CA ASP A 100 7.28 -23.91 -3.32
C ASP A 100 8.61 -23.20 -3.59
N HIS A 101 9.49 -23.90 -4.29
CA HIS A 101 10.76 -23.40 -4.81
C HIS A 101 10.72 -23.42 -6.33
N PHE A 102 10.89 -22.26 -6.98
CA PHE A 102 10.92 -22.08 -8.42
C PHE A 102 12.02 -21.11 -8.86
#